data_AF-A0A379XKD9-F1
#
_entry.id   AF-A0A379XKD9-F1
#
_cell.length_a   1.000
_cell.length_b   1.000
_cell.length_c   1.000
_cell.angle_alpha   90.00
_cell.angle_beta   90.00
_cell.angle_gamma   90.00
#
_symmetry.space_group_name_H-M   'P 1'
#
loop_
_entity.id
_entity.type
_entity.pdbx_description
1 polymer ?
#
loop_
_entity_poly.entity_id
_entity_poly.type
_entity_poly.pdbx_seq_one_letter_code
_entity_poly.pdbx_strand_id
1 'polypeptide(L)'
;MLVMASIANHQHGQKTNIRPILFLYLLGTFSAALAAVVFSFAFPSTLHLSSSAQDIVPPSGIVEVLRGLLMSMVSNPIDALLNANYIGILVWAVGLGFALRHGNETTKNLVNDMSNAVTFMVKLVIRFAPIGIFGLVSSTLATTGFSTLWGYAHLLVVLIGCMLLVALVVNPLLVFWKIRRNPYPLVFACLRESGVYAFFTRSSAANIPVNMALCEKLNLDRDTYSVSIPLGATINMAGAAITITVLTLAAVHTLGVPVDLPTALLLSVVASLCACGASGVAGGSLLLIPLACNMFGIPNDIAMQVVAVGFIIGVLQDSCETALNSSTDVLFTAAACQAEDERLANNALRS
;
A
#
# COMPACT_ATOMS: atom_id res chain seq x y z
N MET A 1 -10.44 -9.63 6.06
CA MET A 1 -10.30 -9.70 7.53
C MET A 1 -9.42 -8.59 8.08
N LEU A 2 -8.20 -8.40 7.58
CA LEU A 2 -7.28 -7.32 8.01
C LEU A 2 -7.92 -5.92 8.00
N VAL A 3 -8.51 -5.52 6.88
CA VAL A 3 -9.25 -4.24 6.75
C VAL A 3 -10.35 -4.11 7.80
N MET A 4 -11.15 -5.17 7.98
CA MET A 4 -12.27 -5.19 8.93
C MET A 4 -11.79 -5.04 10.37
N ALA A 5 -10.75 -5.78 10.77
CA ALA A 5 -10.13 -5.72 12.09
C ALA A 5 -9.56 -4.33 12.40
N SER A 6 -8.85 -3.73 11.43
CA SER A 6 -8.28 -2.39 11.56
C SER A 6 -9.34 -1.31 11.80
N ILE A 7 -10.49 -1.40 11.12
CA ILE A 7 -11.58 -0.43 11.27
C ILE A 7 -12.35 -0.66 12.58
N ALA A 8 -12.60 -1.93 12.95
CA ALA A 8 -13.39 -2.28 14.13
C ALA A 8 -12.71 -1.87 15.45
N ASN A 9 -11.38 -1.92 15.53
CA ASN A 9 -10.62 -1.55 16.73
C ASN A 9 -10.41 -0.05 16.93
N HIS A 10 -10.88 0.80 16.01
CA HIS A 10 -10.63 2.23 16.13
C HIS A 10 -11.41 2.82 17.32
N GLN A 11 -10.73 3.06 18.46
CA GLN A 11 -11.36 3.56 19.67
C GLN A 11 -11.80 5.03 19.54
N HIS A 12 -13.05 5.32 19.92
CA HIS A 12 -13.55 6.69 20.03
C HIS A 12 -13.20 7.26 21.42
N GLY A 13 -12.58 8.43 21.48
CA GLY A 13 -12.56 9.24 22.72
C GLY A 13 -11.20 9.54 23.36
N GLN A 14 -10.06 9.10 22.81
CA GLN A 14 -8.77 9.63 23.26
C GLN A 14 -8.55 11.04 22.68
N LYS A 15 -8.24 12.01 23.55
CA LYS A 15 -7.87 13.39 23.17
C LYS A 15 -6.50 13.38 22.49
N THR A 16 -6.44 12.99 21.22
CA THR A 16 -5.19 12.97 20.47
C THR A 16 -5.39 13.63 19.11
N ASN A 17 -4.35 14.31 18.63
CA ASN A 17 -4.32 14.99 17.32
C ASN A 17 -4.13 13.98 16.17
N ILE A 18 -4.82 12.85 16.22
CA ILE A 18 -4.72 11.76 15.24
C ILE A 18 -5.36 12.15 13.90
N ARG A 19 -6.41 12.99 13.90
CA ARG A 19 -7.11 13.37 12.66
C ARG A 19 -6.18 13.99 11.61
N PRO A 20 -5.33 14.99 11.94
CA PRO A 20 -4.30 15.47 11.02
C PRO A 20 -3.37 14.39 10.48
N ILE A 21 -2.98 13.42 11.32
CA ILE A 21 -2.08 12.33 10.92
C ILE A 21 -2.78 11.40 9.92
N LEU A 22 -4.01 10.97 10.21
CA LEU A 22 -4.81 10.17 9.30
C LEU A 22 -5.02 10.84 7.95
N PHE A 23 -5.27 12.15 7.97
CA PHE A 23 -5.37 12.93 6.74
C PHE A 23 -4.06 12.90 5.93
N LEU A 24 -2.91 13.08 6.59
CA LEU A 24 -1.61 12.97 5.93
C LEU A 24 -1.33 11.56 5.40
N TYR A 25 -1.69 10.51 6.13
CA TYR A 25 -1.55 9.12 5.67
C TYR A 25 -2.37 8.85 4.41
N LEU A 26 -3.64 9.24 4.39
CA LEU A 26 -4.51 9.07 3.22
C LEU A 26 -4.03 9.91 2.03
N LEU A 27 -3.71 11.18 2.27
CA LEU A 27 -3.22 12.08 1.22
C LEU A 27 -1.86 11.63 0.68
N GLY A 28 -0.95 11.18 1.53
CA GLY A 28 0.37 10.67 1.16
C GLY A 28 0.28 9.39 0.34
N THR A 29 -0.55 8.43 0.78
CA THR A 29 -0.78 7.17 0.06
C THR A 29 -1.40 7.43 -1.32
N PHE A 30 -2.41 8.30 -1.39
CA PHE A 30 -3.03 8.70 -2.66
C PHE A 30 -2.06 9.43 -3.59
N SER A 31 -1.28 10.36 -3.05
CA SER A 31 -0.26 11.09 -3.82
C SER A 31 0.83 10.15 -4.34
N ALA A 32 1.19 9.12 -3.58
CA ALA A 32 2.13 8.09 -3.99
C ALA A 32 1.59 7.23 -5.14
N ALA A 33 0.31 6.83 -5.08
CA ALA A 33 -0.35 6.13 -6.17
C ALA A 33 -0.45 6.99 -7.44
N LEU A 34 -0.77 8.29 -7.31
CA LEU A 34 -0.76 9.23 -8.42
C LEU A 34 0.65 9.38 -9.03
N ALA A 35 1.67 9.52 -8.19
CA ALA A 35 3.05 9.57 -8.64
C ALA A 35 3.41 8.29 -9.41
N ALA A 36 2.99 7.12 -8.94
CA ALA A 36 3.17 5.84 -9.62
C ALA A 36 2.47 5.78 -10.98
N VAL A 37 1.26 6.31 -11.12
CA VAL A 37 0.58 6.45 -12.42
C VAL A 37 1.41 7.30 -13.38
N VAL A 38 1.81 8.50 -12.96
CA VAL A 38 2.59 9.42 -13.80
C VAL A 38 3.91 8.78 -14.20
N PHE A 39 4.60 8.16 -13.24
CA PHE A 39 5.88 7.52 -13.48
C PHE A 39 5.76 6.30 -14.39
N SER A 40 4.70 5.51 -14.27
CA SER A 40 4.45 4.34 -15.13
C SER A 40 4.08 4.73 -16.56
N PHE A 41 3.40 5.86 -16.77
CA PHE A 41 3.17 6.38 -18.12
C PHE A 41 4.44 6.97 -18.74
N ALA A 42 5.31 7.59 -17.93
CA ALA A 42 6.59 8.11 -18.38
C ALA A 42 7.60 6.99 -18.70
N PHE A 43 7.58 5.90 -17.93
CA PHE A 43 8.49 4.76 -18.05
C PHE A 43 7.70 3.44 -18.12
N PRO A 44 7.01 3.17 -19.24
CA PRO A 44 6.17 1.99 -19.37
C PRO A 44 7.01 0.72 -19.26
N SER A 45 6.53 -0.22 -18.45
CA SER A 45 7.20 -1.50 -18.22
C SER A 45 6.44 -2.64 -18.88
N THR A 46 7.16 -3.65 -19.36
CA THR A 46 6.60 -4.87 -19.94
C THR A 46 6.95 -6.07 -19.07
N LEU A 47 5.99 -6.96 -18.88
CA LEU A 47 6.11 -8.21 -18.16
C LEU A 47 6.19 -9.38 -19.14
N HIS A 48 6.81 -10.48 -18.74
CA HIS A 48 6.72 -11.73 -19.48
C HIS A 48 5.58 -12.55 -18.89
N LEU A 49 4.44 -12.57 -19.58
CA LEU A 49 3.24 -13.32 -19.21
C LEU A 49 3.08 -14.50 -20.17
N SER A 50 2.65 -15.66 -19.67
CA SER A 50 2.59 -16.90 -20.44
C SER A 50 1.38 -16.99 -21.38
N SER A 51 0.39 -16.11 -21.23
CA SER A 51 -0.83 -16.09 -22.06
C SER A 51 -0.82 -14.93 -23.04
N SER A 52 -1.10 -15.22 -24.32
CA SER A 52 -1.38 -14.21 -25.35
C SER A 52 -2.70 -13.50 -25.05
N ALA A 53 -2.74 -12.17 -25.21
CA ALA A 53 -3.89 -11.29 -24.95
C ALA A 53 -5.17 -11.57 -25.79
N GLN A 54 -5.24 -12.70 -26.50
CA GLN A 54 -6.31 -13.01 -27.47
C GLN A 54 -7.69 -13.22 -26.82
N ASP A 55 -7.76 -13.51 -25.52
CA ASP A 55 -9.03 -13.74 -24.80
C ASP A 55 -9.39 -12.63 -23.80
N ILE A 56 -8.63 -11.53 -23.75
CA ILE A 56 -8.94 -10.41 -22.85
C ILE A 56 -9.84 -9.42 -23.60
N VAL A 57 -11.08 -9.28 -23.15
CA VAL A 57 -11.98 -8.21 -23.60
C VAL A 57 -11.77 -7.03 -22.65
N PRO A 58 -10.95 -6.01 -23.02
CA PRO A 58 -10.77 -4.86 -22.16
C PRO A 58 -12.08 -4.07 -22.06
N PRO A 59 -12.36 -3.43 -20.90
CA PRO A 59 -13.50 -2.54 -20.78
C PRO A 59 -13.41 -1.41 -21.81
N SER A 60 -14.55 -1.10 -22.44
CA SER A 60 -14.69 -0.10 -23.51
C SER A 60 -14.49 1.35 -23.07
N GLY A 61 -14.37 1.59 -21.75
CA GLY A 61 -13.99 2.87 -21.17
C GLY A 61 -14.33 2.99 -19.68
N ILE A 62 -14.05 4.15 -19.09
CA ILE A 62 -14.25 4.44 -17.66
C ILE A 62 -15.70 4.16 -17.18
N VAL A 63 -16.71 4.40 -18.03
CA VAL A 63 -18.12 4.16 -17.67
C VAL A 63 -18.37 2.67 -17.43
N GLU A 64 -17.79 1.81 -18.25
CA GLU A 64 -17.90 0.35 -18.07
C GLU A 64 -17.12 -0.11 -16.84
N VAL A 65 -15.92 0.43 -16.61
CA VAL A 65 -15.15 0.18 -15.39
C VAL A 65 -15.96 0.59 -14.15
N LEU A 66 -16.51 1.80 -14.11
CA LEU A 66 -17.32 2.30 -13.00
C LEU A 66 -18.59 1.47 -12.80
N ARG A 67 -19.27 1.06 -13.89
CA ARG A 67 -20.44 0.18 -13.81
C ARG A 67 -20.05 -1.19 -13.26
N GLY A 68 -18.96 -1.78 -13.75
CA GLY A 68 -18.41 -3.03 -13.26
C GLY A 68 -18.07 -2.96 -11.77
N LEU A 69 -17.36 -1.91 -11.36
CA LEU A 69 -17.08 -1.63 -9.96
C LEU A 69 -18.37 -1.55 -9.14
N LEU A 70 -19.35 -0.74 -9.55
CA LEU A 70 -20.59 -0.55 -8.82
C LEU A 70 -21.37 -1.87 -8.65
N MET A 71 -21.45 -2.69 -9.69
CA MET A 71 -22.07 -4.02 -9.62
C MET A 71 -21.28 -4.96 -8.69
N SER A 72 -19.95 -4.90 -8.76
CA SER A 72 -19.07 -5.66 -7.87
C SER A 72 -19.21 -5.24 -6.40
N MET A 73 -19.41 -3.96 -6.11
CA MET A 73 -19.58 -3.43 -4.75
C MET A 73 -20.85 -3.95 -4.06
N VAL A 74 -21.94 -4.15 -4.82
CA VAL A 74 -23.24 -4.62 -4.29
C VAL A 74 -23.43 -6.13 -4.37
N SER A 75 -22.42 -6.86 -4.85
CA SER A 75 -22.44 -8.33 -4.90
C SER A 75 -22.70 -8.94 -3.52
N ASN A 76 -23.35 -10.11 -3.50
CA ASN A 76 -23.56 -10.86 -2.28
C ASN A 76 -22.20 -11.20 -1.62
N PRO A 77 -22.01 -11.04 -0.30
CA PRO A 77 -20.70 -11.21 0.33
C PRO A 77 -20.15 -12.65 0.23
N ILE A 78 -21.02 -13.65 0.20
CA ILE A 78 -20.63 -15.06 0.03
C ILE A 78 -20.22 -15.29 -1.42
N ASP A 79 -21.02 -14.81 -2.37
CA ASP A 79 -20.71 -14.88 -3.80
C ASP A 79 -19.38 -14.19 -4.12
N ALA A 80 -19.14 -13.03 -3.51
CA ALA A 80 -17.91 -12.27 -3.69
C ALA A 80 -16.67 -13.06 -3.24
N LEU A 81 -16.77 -13.82 -2.15
CA LEU A 81 -15.71 -14.70 -1.67
C LEU A 81 -15.51 -15.92 -2.58
N LEU A 82 -16.59 -16.52 -3.08
CA LEU A 82 -16.52 -17.70 -3.94
C LEU A 82 -15.94 -17.39 -5.33
N ASN A 83 -16.34 -16.26 -5.90
CA ASN A 83 -15.94 -15.85 -7.25
C ASN A 83 -14.73 -14.90 -7.29
N ALA A 84 -14.05 -14.72 -6.15
CA ALA A 84 -12.92 -13.79 -6.01
C ALA A 84 -13.22 -12.38 -6.52
N ASN A 85 -14.43 -11.86 -6.26
CA ASN A 85 -14.76 -10.46 -6.50
C ASN A 85 -14.13 -9.59 -5.41
N TYR A 86 -12.88 -9.18 -5.66
CA TYR A 86 -12.08 -8.44 -4.69
C TYR A 86 -12.71 -7.10 -4.27
N ILE A 87 -13.39 -6.38 -5.18
CA ILE A 87 -14.04 -5.10 -4.88
C ILE A 87 -15.20 -5.31 -3.90
N GLY A 88 -16.04 -6.32 -4.16
CA GLY A 88 -17.11 -6.70 -3.25
C GLY A 88 -16.56 -7.08 -1.87
N ILE A 89 -15.51 -7.91 -1.83
CA ILE A 89 -14.84 -8.31 -0.57
C ILE A 89 -14.35 -7.08 0.20
N LEU A 90 -13.74 -6.10 -0.48
CA LEU A 90 -13.23 -4.88 0.15
C LEU A 90 -14.38 -4.03 0.74
N VAL A 91 -15.44 -3.78 -0.03
CA VAL A 91 -16.59 -2.99 0.43
C VAL A 91 -17.26 -3.64 1.64
N TRP A 92 -17.49 -4.96 1.59
CA TRP A 92 -18.04 -5.68 2.72
C TRP A 92 -17.11 -5.69 3.92
N ALA A 93 -15.79 -5.81 3.73
CA ALA A 93 -14.82 -5.73 4.82
C ALA A 93 -14.84 -4.35 5.51
N VAL A 94 -14.95 -3.28 4.74
CA VAL A 94 -15.07 -1.91 5.27
C VAL A 94 -16.41 -1.71 5.99
N GLY A 95 -17.52 -2.06 5.35
CA GLY A 95 -18.87 -1.90 5.92
C GLY A 95 -19.05 -2.70 7.21
N LEU A 96 -18.62 -3.96 7.22
CA LEU A 96 -18.63 -4.80 8.43
C LEU A 96 -17.67 -4.26 9.49
N GLY A 97 -16.49 -3.75 9.11
CA GLY A 97 -15.56 -3.11 10.04
C GLY A 97 -16.19 -1.93 10.77
N PHE A 98 -16.91 -1.06 10.04
CA PHE A 98 -17.65 0.06 10.63
C PHE A 98 -18.79 -0.39 11.54
N ALA A 99 -19.56 -1.41 11.14
CA ALA A 99 -20.62 -1.96 11.97
C ALA A 99 -20.04 -2.55 13.27
N LEU A 100 -18.98 -3.36 13.18
CA LEU A 100 -18.33 -4.04 14.29
C LEU A 100 -17.58 -3.10 15.24
N ARG A 101 -17.29 -1.87 14.82
CA ARG A 101 -16.76 -0.83 15.70
C ARG A 101 -17.65 -0.55 16.91
N HIS A 102 -18.96 -0.73 16.74
CA HIS A 102 -19.97 -0.59 17.80
C HIS A 102 -20.22 -1.91 18.55
N GLY A 103 -19.52 -2.99 18.18
CA GLY A 103 -19.55 -4.25 18.88
C GLY A 103 -18.85 -4.20 20.23
N ASN A 104 -19.04 -5.25 21.03
CA ASN A 104 -18.33 -5.42 22.29
C ASN A 104 -16.86 -5.80 22.05
N GLU A 105 -16.02 -5.66 23.09
CA GLU A 105 -14.59 -5.98 22.99
C GLU A 105 -14.35 -7.47 22.67
N THR A 106 -15.19 -8.39 23.15
CA THR A 106 -15.08 -9.83 22.84
C THR A 106 -15.19 -10.09 21.34
N THR A 107 -16.14 -9.46 20.65
CA THR A 107 -16.32 -9.61 19.19
C THR A 107 -15.15 -8.97 18.43
N LYS A 108 -14.67 -7.81 18.88
CA LYS A 108 -13.49 -7.17 18.26
C LYS A 108 -12.25 -8.06 18.39
N ASN A 109 -12.03 -8.63 19.57
CA ASN A 109 -10.93 -9.58 19.79
C ASN A 109 -11.04 -10.82 18.90
N LEU A 110 -12.24 -11.39 18.73
CA LEU A 110 -12.45 -12.50 17.79
C LEU A 110 -12.04 -12.13 16.35
N VAL A 111 -12.45 -10.95 15.87
CA VAL A 111 -12.10 -10.47 14.52
C VAL A 111 -10.59 -10.29 14.38
N ASN A 112 -9.92 -9.81 15.44
CA ASN A 112 -8.46 -9.69 15.48
C ASN A 112 -7.76 -11.04 15.42
N ASP A 113 -8.23 -12.01 16.22
CA ASP A 113 -7.66 -13.35 16.25
C ASP A 113 -7.81 -14.05 14.90
N MET A 114 -8.97 -13.91 14.24
CA MET A 114 -9.15 -14.41 12.87
C MET A 114 -8.20 -13.72 11.88
N SER A 115 -8.04 -12.40 11.98
CA SER A 115 -7.10 -11.65 11.13
C SER A 115 -5.66 -12.12 11.34
N ASN A 116 -5.26 -12.36 12.59
CA ASN A 116 -3.95 -12.88 12.95
C ASN A 116 -3.74 -14.31 12.42
N ALA A 117 -4.74 -15.17 12.52
CA ALA A 117 -4.70 -16.53 11.98
C ALA A 117 -4.52 -16.54 10.46
N VAL A 118 -5.28 -15.72 9.73
CA VAL A 118 -5.12 -15.56 8.26
C VAL A 118 -3.72 -15.04 7.93
N THR A 119 -3.24 -14.05 8.68
CA THR A 119 -1.90 -13.48 8.51
C THR A 119 -0.81 -14.53 8.74
N PHE A 120 -0.96 -15.41 9.73
CA PHE A 120 -0.04 -16.51 9.98
C PHE A 120 -0.01 -17.50 8.80
N MET A 121 -1.18 -17.86 8.26
CA MET A 121 -1.25 -18.72 7.08
C MET A 121 -0.56 -18.10 5.86
N VAL A 122 -0.77 -16.80 5.62
CA VAL A 122 -0.07 -16.07 4.54
C VAL A 122 1.45 -16.11 4.76
N LYS A 123 1.93 -15.84 5.99
CA LYS A 123 3.37 -15.96 6.33
C LYS A 123 3.93 -17.35 6.03
N LEU A 124 3.16 -18.40 6.32
CA LEU A 124 3.56 -19.77 6.05
C LEU A 124 3.71 -20.01 4.54
N VAL A 125 2.74 -19.58 3.73
CA VAL A 125 2.80 -19.68 2.26
C VAL A 125 4.02 -18.93 1.72
N ILE A 126 4.26 -17.71 2.19
CA ILE A 126 5.40 -16.89 1.75
C ILE A 126 6.73 -17.55 2.11
N ARG A 127 6.81 -18.29 3.21
CA ARG A 127 8.02 -19.07 3.56
C ARG A 127 8.33 -20.17 2.53
N PHE A 128 7.32 -20.70 1.85
CA PHE A 128 7.49 -21.66 0.75
C PHE A 128 7.64 -21.00 -0.63
N ALA A 129 7.35 -19.69 -0.75
CA ALA A 129 7.49 -18.96 -2.00
C ALA A 129 8.85 -19.10 -2.69
N PRO A 130 10.02 -19.19 -2.00
CA PRO A 130 11.31 -19.38 -2.67
C PRO A 130 11.36 -20.58 -3.63
N ILE A 131 10.65 -21.68 -3.30
CA ILE A 131 10.59 -22.88 -4.15
C ILE A 131 9.77 -22.58 -5.42
N GLY A 132 8.62 -21.93 -5.27
CA GLY A 132 7.78 -21.52 -6.40
C GLY A 132 8.46 -20.49 -7.30
N ILE A 133 9.11 -19.48 -6.70
CA ILE A 133 9.89 -18.46 -7.40
C ILE A 133 11.04 -19.10 -8.17
N PHE A 134 11.77 -20.04 -7.57
CA PHE A 134 12.84 -20.76 -8.26
C PHE A 134 12.31 -21.49 -9.51
N GLY A 135 11.17 -22.18 -9.39
CA GLY A 135 10.51 -22.83 -10.54
C GLY A 135 10.10 -21.84 -11.63
N LEU A 136 9.49 -20.72 -11.25
CA LEU A 136 9.04 -19.66 -12.17
C LEU A 136 10.22 -18.99 -12.89
N VAL A 137 11.27 -18.60 -12.16
CA VAL A 137 12.49 -17.99 -12.72
C VAL A 137 13.19 -18.99 -13.63
N SER A 138 13.34 -20.25 -13.20
CA SER A 138 14.00 -21.28 -14.00
C SER A 138 13.24 -21.55 -15.30
N SER A 139 11.90 -21.67 -15.24
CA SER A 139 11.05 -21.83 -16.43
C SER A 139 11.14 -20.63 -17.37
N THR A 140 11.12 -19.41 -16.82
CA THR A 140 11.26 -18.17 -17.59
C THR A 140 12.61 -18.10 -18.27
N LEU A 141 13.70 -18.37 -17.55
CA LEU A 141 15.06 -18.38 -18.12
C LEU A 141 15.22 -19.46 -19.19
N ALA A 142 14.61 -20.63 -19.00
CA ALA A 142 14.65 -21.72 -19.96
C ALA A 142 13.91 -21.41 -21.28
N THR A 143 12.81 -20.63 -21.21
CA THR A 143 11.97 -20.32 -22.37
C THR A 143 12.33 -19.02 -23.06
N THR A 144 12.73 -18.00 -22.30
CA THR A 144 12.90 -16.62 -22.80
C THR A 144 14.33 -16.09 -22.68
N GLY A 145 15.23 -16.82 -22.01
CA GLY A 145 16.64 -16.43 -21.88
C GLY A 145 16.87 -15.20 -20.98
N PHE A 146 18.06 -14.60 -21.08
CA PHE A 146 18.49 -13.49 -20.23
C PHE A 146 17.84 -12.14 -20.57
N SER A 147 17.18 -12.00 -21.73
CA SER A 147 16.50 -10.74 -22.11
C SER A 147 15.38 -10.37 -21.14
N THR A 148 14.72 -11.36 -20.53
CA THR A 148 13.64 -11.15 -19.55
C THR A 148 14.16 -10.55 -18.24
N LEU A 149 15.41 -10.84 -17.86
CA LEU A 149 16.03 -10.23 -16.68
C LEU A 149 16.18 -8.71 -16.84
N TRP A 150 16.39 -8.22 -18.07
CA TRP A 150 16.43 -6.80 -18.35
C TRP A 150 15.06 -6.14 -18.12
N GLY A 151 13.97 -6.79 -18.54
CA GLY A 151 12.61 -6.33 -18.26
C GLY A 151 12.32 -6.22 -16.75
N TYR A 152 12.74 -7.22 -15.97
CA TYR A 152 12.62 -7.19 -14.51
C TYR A 152 13.50 -6.11 -13.86
N ALA A 153 14.71 -5.89 -14.37
CA ALA A 153 15.57 -4.82 -13.91
C ALA A 153 14.94 -3.44 -14.19
N HIS A 154 14.40 -3.23 -15.40
CA HIS A 154 13.68 -2.01 -15.74
C HIS A 154 12.49 -1.77 -14.81
N LEU A 155 11.64 -2.78 -14.62
CA LEU A 155 10.49 -2.71 -13.71
C LEU A 155 10.92 -2.35 -12.28
N LEU A 156 12.00 -2.96 -11.80
CA LEU A 156 12.55 -2.67 -10.47
C LEU A 156 13.07 -1.22 -10.37
N VAL A 157 13.74 -0.71 -11.41
CA VAL A 157 14.19 0.69 -11.47
C VAL A 157 12.99 1.64 -11.45
N VAL A 158 11.91 1.34 -12.17
CA VAL A 158 10.68 2.16 -12.17
C VAL A 158 10.04 2.16 -10.77
N LEU A 159 9.92 1.00 -10.12
CA LEU A 159 9.39 0.87 -8.76
C LEU A 159 10.21 1.67 -7.74
N ILE A 160 11.52 1.39 -7.66
CA ILE A 160 12.41 2.04 -6.69
C ILE A 160 12.54 3.53 -7.00
N GLY A 161 12.64 3.91 -8.27
CA GLY A 161 12.68 5.29 -8.71
C GLY A 161 11.43 6.07 -8.27
N CYS A 162 10.24 5.47 -8.41
CA CYS A 162 9.01 6.06 -7.92
C CYS A 162 8.99 6.17 -6.39
N MET A 163 9.42 5.14 -5.66
CA MET A 163 9.50 5.18 -4.19
C MET A 163 10.47 6.26 -3.70
N LEU A 164 11.61 6.43 -4.37
CA LEU A 164 12.57 7.49 -4.07
C LEU A 164 12.01 8.88 -4.38
N LEU A 165 11.29 9.05 -5.50
CA LEU A 165 10.59 10.28 -5.82
C LEU A 165 9.56 10.62 -4.74
N VAL A 166 8.81 9.64 -4.25
CA VAL A 166 7.85 9.86 -3.16
C VAL A 166 8.57 10.21 -1.85
N ALA A 167 9.64 9.48 -1.49
CA ALA A 167 10.43 9.73 -0.28
C ALA A 167 11.09 11.12 -0.26
N LEU A 168 11.61 11.57 -1.41
CA LEU A 168 12.48 12.75 -1.50
C LEU A 168 11.81 13.98 -2.12
N VAL A 169 10.61 13.83 -2.68
CA VAL A 169 9.88 14.96 -3.30
C VAL A 169 8.46 15.05 -2.74
N VAL A 170 7.62 14.02 -2.93
CA VAL A 170 6.20 14.09 -2.54
C VAL A 170 6.03 14.24 -1.02
N ASN A 171 6.67 13.38 -0.23
CA ASN A 171 6.59 13.42 1.22
C ASN A 171 7.13 14.75 1.79
N PRO A 172 8.32 15.23 1.39
CA PRO A 172 8.81 16.56 1.78
C PRO A 172 7.84 17.69 1.41
N LEU A 173 7.23 17.67 0.22
CA LEU A 173 6.25 18.70 -0.18
C LEU A 173 5.02 18.71 0.73
N LEU A 174 4.48 17.53 1.07
CA LEU A 174 3.35 17.40 1.98
C LEU A 174 3.70 17.90 3.39
N VAL A 175 4.90 17.55 3.87
CA VAL A 175 5.40 18.02 5.16
C VAL A 175 5.59 19.53 5.12
N PHE A 176 6.25 20.08 4.11
CA PHE A 176 6.45 21.53 3.95
C PHE A 176 5.11 22.28 3.94
N TRP A 177 4.09 21.75 3.25
CA TRP A 177 2.75 22.33 3.29
C TRP A 177 2.16 22.36 4.70
N LYS A 178 2.43 21.32 5.51
CA LYS A 178 1.92 21.21 6.87
C LYS A 178 2.66 22.05 7.91
N ILE A 179 4.01 22.03 7.91
CA ILE A 179 4.85 22.70 8.92
C ILE A 179 5.41 24.05 8.46
N ARG A 180 5.23 24.42 7.18
CA ARG A 180 5.67 25.70 6.57
C ARG A 180 7.17 26.04 6.75
N ARG A 181 8.00 25.04 7.01
CA ARG A 181 9.45 25.13 7.18
C ARG A 181 10.16 24.01 6.44
N ASN A 182 11.48 24.13 6.27
CA ASN A 182 12.29 23.14 5.56
C ASN A 182 12.06 21.71 6.12
N PRO A 183 11.48 20.78 5.34
CA PRO A 183 11.15 19.43 5.80
C PRO A 183 12.36 18.48 5.78
N TYR A 184 13.40 18.78 4.99
CA TYR A 184 14.47 17.83 4.70
C TYR A 184 15.27 17.34 5.91
N PRO A 185 15.57 18.16 6.95
CA PRO A 185 16.22 17.64 8.15
C PRO A 185 15.41 16.53 8.82
N LEU A 186 14.08 16.68 8.87
CA LEU A 186 13.18 15.68 9.43
C LEU A 186 13.09 14.45 8.50
N VAL A 187 12.97 14.66 7.19
CA VAL A 187 12.91 13.59 6.19
C VAL A 187 14.15 12.70 6.27
N PHE A 188 15.35 13.29 6.29
CA PHE A 188 16.58 12.52 6.37
C PHE A 188 16.76 11.82 7.73
N ALA A 189 16.31 12.42 8.83
CA ALA A 189 16.28 11.75 10.13
C ALA A 189 15.37 10.51 10.09
N CYS A 190 14.15 10.65 9.55
CA CYS A 190 13.21 9.54 9.41
C CYS A 190 13.73 8.43 8.47
N LEU A 191 14.28 8.79 7.31
CA LEU A 191 14.86 7.81 6.39
C LEU A 191 16.04 7.06 7.01
N ARG A 192 16.92 7.76 7.73
CA ARG A 192 18.10 7.18 8.36
C ARG A 192 17.75 6.28 9.55
N GLU A 193 16.92 6.76 10.46
CA GLU A 193 16.69 6.09 11.76
C GLU A 193 15.52 5.09 11.71
N SER A 194 14.55 5.28 10.81
CA SER A 194 13.46 4.33 10.61
C SER A 194 13.61 3.55 9.31
N GLY A 195 13.79 4.27 8.18
CA GLY A 195 13.81 3.68 6.85
C GLY A 195 14.90 2.62 6.65
N VAL A 196 16.12 2.86 7.13
CA VAL A 196 17.23 1.89 7.03
C VAL A 196 16.92 0.60 7.79
N TYR A 197 16.38 0.67 9.01
CA TYR A 197 16.02 -0.53 9.77
C TYR A 197 14.87 -1.29 9.11
N ALA A 198 13.83 -0.57 8.68
CA ALA A 198 12.70 -1.14 7.94
C ALA A 198 13.12 -1.81 6.63
N PHE A 199 14.10 -1.24 5.92
CA PHE A 199 14.64 -1.80 4.68
C PHE A 199 15.19 -3.22 4.89
N PHE A 200 15.97 -3.42 5.95
CA PHE A 200 16.58 -4.72 6.23
C PHE A 200 15.60 -5.71 6.89
N THR A 201 14.67 -5.21 7.71
CA THR A 201 13.70 -6.09 8.38
C THR A 201 12.54 -6.51 7.48
N ARG A 202 12.19 -5.71 6.46
CA ARG A 202 11.04 -5.93 5.57
C ARG A 202 9.71 -6.12 6.33
N SER A 203 9.59 -5.45 7.48
CA SER A 203 8.34 -5.44 8.24
C SER A 203 8.14 -4.13 9.00
N SER A 204 7.10 -3.38 8.65
CA SER A 204 6.69 -2.18 9.37
C SER A 204 6.32 -2.49 10.82
N ALA A 205 5.68 -3.65 11.07
CA ALA A 205 5.32 -4.09 12.40
C ALA A 205 6.56 -4.37 13.28
N ALA A 206 7.61 -4.96 12.72
CA ALA A 206 8.87 -5.18 13.44
C ALA A 206 9.60 -3.85 13.74
N ASN A 207 9.33 -2.80 12.96
CA ASN A 207 9.96 -1.49 13.11
C ASN A 207 9.21 -0.54 14.07
N ILE A 208 8.06 -0.94 14.62
CA ILE A 208 7.30 -0.12 15.58
C ILE A 208 8.16 0.36 16.75
N PRO A 209 8.96 -0.49 17.45
CA PRO A 209 9.78 -0.03 18.57
C PRO A 209 10.82 1.03 18.18
N VAL A 210 11.41 0.90 16.98
CA VAL A 210 12.39 1.86 16.43
C VAL A 210 11.70 3.20 16.18
N ASN A 211 10.51 3.18 15.57
CA ASN A 211 9.72 4.37 15.31
C ASN A 211 9.29 5.08 16.60
N MET A 212 8.88 4.32 17.63
CA MET A 212 8.52 4.86 18.95
C MET A 212 9.70 5.58 19.61
N ALA A 213 10.89 4.97 19.60
CA ALA A 213 12.10 5.59 20.14
C ALA A 213 12.52 6.85 19.36
N LEU A 214 12.35 6.85 18.03
CA LEU A 214 12.60 8.02 17.20
C LEU A 214 11.62 9.15 17.51
N CYS A 215 10.33 8.87 17.70
CA CYS A 215 9.35 9.87 18.12
C CYS A 215 9.69 10.48 19.49
N GLU A 216 10.14 9.67 20.45
CA GLU A 216 10.60 10.14 21.76
C GLU A 216 11.84 11.04 21.63
N LYS A 217 12.82 10.65 20.79
CA LYS A 217 14.01 11.47 20.49
C LYS A 217 13.67 12.80 19.82
N LEU A 218 12.60 12.84 19.01
CA LEU A 218 12.07 14.04 18.39
C LEU A 218 11.20 14.90 19.35
N ASN A 219 11.09 14.50 20.63
CA ASN A 219 10.31 15.17 21.66
C ASN A 219 8.83 15.35 21.27
N LEU A 220 8.25 14.35 20.62
CA LEU A 220 6.84 14.35 20.22
C LEU A 220 5.95 13.93 21.40
N ASP A 221 4.70 14.36 21.38
CA ASP A 221 3.70 13.97 22.37
C ASP A 221 3.45 12.44 22.37
N ARG A 222 3.64 11.81 23.54
CA ARG A 222 3.54 10.35 23.72
C ARG A 222 2.15 9.81 23.50
N ASP A 223 1.13 10.55 23.89
CA ASP A 223 -0.26 10.14 23.69
C ASP A 223 -0.59 10.09 22.19
N THR A 224 0.02 10.97 21.40
CA THR A 224 -0.13 10.97 19.94
C THR A 224 0.65 9.84 19.27
N TYR A 225 1.97 9.74 19.50
CA TYR A 225 2.79 8.77 18.76
C TYR A 225 2.54 7.31 19.18
N SER A 226 2.15 7.06 20.43
CA SER A 226 1.82 5.70 20.90
C SER A 226 0.63 5.08 20.20
N VAL A 227 -0.24 5.90 19.61
CA VAL A 227 -1.37 5.45 18.80
C VAL A 227 -1.06 5.57 17.31
N SER A 228 -0.44 6.66 16.87
CA SER A 228 -0.25 6.92 15.43
C SER A 228 0.77 6.01 14.77
N ILE A 229 1.79 5.54 15.49
CA ILE A 229 2.85 4.67 14.94
C ILE A 229 2.34 3.23 14.72
N PRO A 230 1.72 2.55 15.71
CA PRO A 230 1.12 1.23 15.46
C PRO A 230 0.04 1.28 14.39
N LEU A 231 -0.73 2.37 14.34
CA LEU A 231 -1.75 2.59 13.31
C LEU A 231 -1.12 2.81 11.93
N GLY A 232 -0.08 3.64 11.83
CA GLY A 232 0.64 3.89 10.58
C GLY A 232 1.21 2.60 9.98
N ALA A 233 1.80 1.74 10.81
CA ALA A 233 2.33 0.45 10.39
C ALA A 233 1.29 -0.49 9.74
N THR A 234 -0.01 -0.20 9.87
CA THR A 234 -1.08 -0.94 9.19
C THR A 234 -1.74 -0.16 8.05
N ILE A 235 -1.99 1.15 8.21
CA ILE A 235 -2.78 1.92 7.22
C ILE A 235 -1.95 2.80 6.28
N ASN A 236 -0.76 3.22 6.69
CA ASN A 236 0.08 4.14 5.93
C ASN A 236 1.02 3.36 5.01
N MET A 237 0.47 2.87 3.90
CA MET A 237 1.18 2.00 2.98
C MET A 237 1.37 2.63 1.60
N ALA A 238 1.99 3.81 1.56
CA ALA A 238 2.29 4.52 0.31
C ALA A 238 3.13 3.67 -0.68
N GLY A 239 4.14 2.95 -0.19
CA GLY A 239 4.94 2.01 -0.98
C GLY A 239 4.11 0.86 -1.54
N ALA A 240 3.15 0.31 -0.78
CA ALA A 240 2.25 -0.73 -1.30
C ALA A 240 1.36 -0.18 -2.42
N ALA A 241 0.85 1.04 -2.26
CA ALA A 241 0.06 1.70 -3.29
C ALA A 241 0.86 1.91 -4.58
N ILE A 242 2.14 2.28 -4.47
CA ILE A 242 3.08 2.35 -5.62
C ILE A 242 3.23 0.96 -6.25
N THR A 243 3.54 -0.07 -5.45
CA THR A 243 3.76 -1.44 -5.93
C THR A 243 2.56 -1.97 -6.69
N ILE A 244 1.36 -1.85 -6.12
CA ILE A 244 0.10 -2.27 -6.75
C ILE A 244 -0.09 -1.52 -8.08
N THR A 245 0.06 -0.20 -8.07
CA THR A 245 -0.16 0.65 -9.25
C THR A 245 0.82 0.33 -10.38
N VAL A 246 2.12 0.29 -10.09
CA VAL A 246 3.16 0.07 -11.12
C VAL A 246 3.04 -1.34 -11.72
N LEU A 247 2.83 -2.37 -10.90
CA LEU A 247 2.71 -3.74 -11.39
C LEU A 247 1.41 -3.95 -12.19
N THR A 248 0.29 -3.35 -11.77
CA THR A 248 -0.95 -3.39 -12.55
C THR A 248 -0.80 -2.64 -13.87
N LEU A 249 -0.20 -1.45 -13.89
CA LEU A 249 0.02 -0.72 -15.15
C LEU A 249 1.02 -1.41 -16.07
N ALA A 250 2.04 -2.09 -15.53
CA ALA A 250 2.93 -2.92 -16.32
C ALA A 250 2.18 -4.09 -16.97
N ALA A 251 1.28 -4.76 -16.23
CA ALA A 251 0.44 -5.83 -16.78
C ALA A 251 -0.49 -5.33 -17.87
N VAL A 252 -1.19 -4.24 -17.61
CA VAL A 252 -2.09 -3.58 -18.57
C VAL A 252 -1.34 -3.18 -19.85
N HIS A 253 -0.18 -2.55 -19.71
CA HIS A 253 0.67 -2.17 -20.84
C HIS A 253 1.15 -3.39 -21.63
N THR A 254 1.54 -4.46 -20.94
CA THR A 254 1.96 -5.74 -21.57
C THR A 254 0.84 -6.38 -22.39
N LEU A 255 -0.39 -6.31 -21.88
CA LEU A 255 -1.56 -6.91 -22.49
C LEU A 255 -2.21 -6.01 -23.55
N GLY A 256 -1.68 -4.80 -23.76
CA GLY A 256 -2.22 -3.83 -24.72
C GLY A 256 -3.59 -3.29 -24.32
N VAL A 257 -3.95 -3.36 -23.03
CA VAL A 257 -5.22 -2.82 -22.53
C VAL A 257 -5.13 -1.29 -22.51
N PRO A 258 -6.00 -0.56 -23.22
CA PRO A 258 -5.95 0.90 -23.22
C PRO A 258 -6.35 1.45 -21.85
N VAL A 259 -5.58 2.43 -21.36
CA VAL A 259 -5.88 3.15 -20.11
C VAL A 259 -6.00 4.63 -20.40
N ASP A 260 -7.19 5.17 -20.19
CA ASP A 260 -7.42 6.60 -20.19
C ASP A 260 -7.07 7.21 -18.82
N LEU A 261 -6.79 8.51 -18.83
CA LEU A 261 -6.39 9.25 -17.62
C LEU A 261 -7.42 9.11 -16.46
N PRO A 262 -8.75 9.16 -16.69
CA PRO A 262 -9.73 8.92 -15.64
C PRO A 262 -9.63 7.53 -15.00
N THR A 263 -9.43 6.47 -15.78
CA THR A 263 -9.27 5.11 -15.24
C THR A 263 -7.96 4.97 -14.46
N ALA A 264 -6.89 5.63 -14.91
CA ALA A 264 -5.64 5.67 -14.15
C ALA A 264 -5.77 6.41 -12.80
N LEU A 265 -6.55 7.50 -12.77
CA LEU A 265 -6.89 8.20 -11.52
C LEU A 265 -7.70 7.30 -10.58
N LEU A 266 -8.69 6.58 -11.12
CA LEU A 266 -9.49 5.62 -10.38
C LEU A 266 -8.63 4.48 -9.81
N LEU A 267 -7.67 3.97 -10.59
CA LEU A 267 -6.67 3.02 -10.11
C LEU A 267 -5.90 3.58 -8.91
N SER A 268 -5.53 4.86 -8.93
CA SER A 268 -4.84 5.47 -7.78
C SER A 268 -5.70 5.46 -6.51
N VAL A 269 -6.99 5.72 -6.63
CA VAL A 269 -7.94 5.64 -5.51
C VAL A 269 -8.05 4.20 -5.00
N VAL A 270 -8.26 3.23 -5.90
CA VAL A 270 -8.40 1.83 -5.51
C VAL A 270 -7.12 1.30 -4.90
N ALA A 271 -5.96 1.51 -5.52
CA ALA A 271 -4.67 1.09 -4.99
C ALA A 271 -4.40 1.67 -3.60
N SER A 272 -4.77 2.92 -3.35
CA SER A 272 -4.62 3.55 -2.03
C SER A 272 -5.51 2.91 -0.97
N LEU A 273 -6.78 2.66 -1.31
CA LEU A 273 -7.72 1.99 -0.40
C LEU A 273 -7.28 0.54 -0.10
N CYS A 274 -6.77 -0.16 -1.12
CA CYS A 274 -6.26 -1.51 -0.99
C CYS A 274 -5.00 -1.53 -0.10
N ALA A 275 -4.09 -0.58 -0.32
CA ALA A 275 -2.86 -0.47 0.44
C ALA A 275 -3.10 -0.33 1.94
N CYS A 276 -4.12 0.43 2.37
CA CYS A 276 -4.51 0.51 3.79
C CYS A 276 -4.94 -0.86 4.38
N GLY A 277 -5.25 -1.83 3.53
CA GLY A 277 -5.64 -3.19 3.90
C GLY A 277 -4.52 -4.22 3.83
N ALA A 278 -3.33 -3.86 3.35
CA ALA A 278 -2.20 -4.77 3.35
C ALA A 278 -1.70 -5.00 4.78
N SER A 279 -1.46 -6.26 5.15
CA SER A 279 -0.75 -6.54 6.40
C SER A 279 0.69 -6.05 6.27
N GLY A 280 1.26 -5.44 7.32
CA GLY A 280 2.69 -5.05 7.41
C GLY A 280 3.70 -6.22 7.44
N VAL A 281 3.38 -7.27 6.68
CA VAL A 281 4.10 -8.53 6.50
C VAL A 281 4.69 -8.52 5.10
N ALA A 282 5.92 -8.99 4.97
CA ALA A 282 6.64 -9.11 3.72
C ALA A 282 5.77 -9.68 2.59
N GLY A 283 5.74 -9.02 1.43
CA GLY A 283 4.99 -9.45 0.24
C GLY A 283 3.46 -9.30 0.33
N GLY A 284 2.93 -8.69 1.39
CA GLY A 284 1.49 -8.50 1.58
C GLY A 284 0.83 -7.63 0.49
N SER A 285 1.54 -6.61 -0.01
CA SER A 285 1.05 -5.73 -1.08
C SER A 285 0.91 -6.42 -2.43
N LEU A 286 1.79 -7.39 -2.73
CA LEU A 286 1.72 -8.17 -3.97
C LEU A 286 0.39 -8.91 -4.08
N LEU A 287 -0.13 -9.44 -2.97
CA LEU A 287 -1.40 -10.18 -2.94
C LEU A 287 -2.64 -9.30 -3.21
N LEU A 288 -2.47 -7.97 -3.27
CA LEU A 288 -3.53 -7.02 -3.61
C LEU A 288 -3.51 -6.61 -5.08
N ILE A 289 -2.50 -7.01 -5.85
CA ILE A 289 -2.43 -6.73 -7.30
C ILE A 289 -3.63 -7.32 -8.07
N PRO A 290 -4.11 -8.55 -7.80
CA PRO A 290 -5.25 -9.10 -8.53
C PRO A 290 -6.51 -8.25 -8.45
N LEU A 291 -6.72 -7.57 -7.32
CA LEU A 291 -7.83 -6.65 -7.13
C LEU A 291 -7.75 -5.46 -8.10
N ALA A 292 -6.57 -4.85 -8.26
CA ALA A 292 -6.37 -3.77 -9.21
C ALA A 292 -6.42 -4.25 -10.67
N CYS A 293 -5.84 -5.41 -10.98
CA CYS A 293 -5.90 -6.04 -12.30
C CYS A 293 -7.35 -6.36 -12.75
N ASN A 294 -8.20 -6.82 -11.82
CA ASN A 294 -9.59 -7.15 -12.09
C ASN A 294 -10.41 -5.96 -12.63
N MET A 295 -10.07 -4.73 -12.22
CA MET A 295 -10.71 -3.50 -12.73
C MET A 295 -10.52 -3.30 -14.24
N PHE A 296 -9.45 -3.87 -14.80
CA PHE A 296 -9.11 -3.81 -16.22
C PHE A 296 -9.56 -5.07 -16.97
N GLY A 297 -10.34 -5.95 -16.34
CA GLY A 297 -10.77 -7.22 -16.92
C GLY A 297 -9.65 -8.26 -17.03
N ILE A 298 -8.50 -8.05 -16.37
CA ILE A 298 -7.41 -9.02 -16.38
C ILE A 298 -7.82 -10.21 -15.50
N PRO A 299 -7.84 -11.44 -16.04
CA PRO A 299 -8.25 -12.62 -15.29
C PRO A 299 -7.23 -13.03 -14.22
N ASN A 300 -7.70 -13.76 -13.21
CA ASN A 300 -6.93 -14.06 -11.99
C ASN A 300 -5.67 -14.88 -12.26
N ASP A 301 -5.70 -15.79 -13.23
CA ASP A 301 -4.55 -16.58 -13.66
C ASP A 301 -3.39 -15.69 -14.15
N ILE A 302 -3.69 -14.66 -14.94
CA ILE A 302 -2.71 -13.67 -15.40
C ILE A 302 -2.29 -12.77 -14.25
N ALA A 303 -3.22 -12.30 -13.42
CA ALA A 303 -2.90 -11.46 -12.28
C ALA A 303 -1.96 -12.17 -11.28
N MET A 304 -2.10 -13.49 -11.10
CA MET A 304 -1.19 -14.28 -10.28
C MET A 304 0.21 -14.42 -10.89
N GLN A 305 0.36 -14.33 -12.22
CA GLN A 305 1.69 -14.22 -12.85
C GLN A 305 2.34 -12.87 -12.55
N VAL A 306 1.57 -11.78 -12.49
CA VAL A 306 2.09 -10.46 -12.09
C VAL A 306 2.59 -10.50 -10.65
N VAL A 307 1.82 -11.14 -9.75
CA VAL A 307 2.23 -11.40 -8.36
C VAL A 307 3.54 -12.18 -8.31
N ALA A 308 3.67 -13.23 -9.13
CA ALA A 308 4.88 -14.01 -9.28
C ALA A 308 6.08 -13.16 -9.72
N VAL A 309 5.92 -12.29 -10.72
CA VAL A 309 6.98 -11.34 -11.11
C VAL A 309 7.35 -10.43 -9.95
N GLY A 310 6.37 -9.92 -9.21
CA GLY A 310 6.59 -9.14 -7.99
C GLY A 310 7.44 -9.89 -6.97
N PHE A 311 7.21 -11.20 -6.78
CA PHE A 311 8.04 -12.03 -5.90
C PHE A 311 9.48 -12.22 -6.40
N ILE A 312 9.72 -12.25 -7.72
CA ILE A 312 11.07 -12.35 -8.31
C ILE A 312 11.91 -11.13 -7.92
N ILE A 313 11.33 -9.94 -8.05
CA ILE A 313 12.00 -8.67 -7.68
C ILE A 313 11.79 -8.27 -6.22
N GLY A 314 11.05 -9.11 -5.48
CA GLY A 314 10.45 -8.78 -4.19
C GLY A 314 11.46 -8.47 -3.10
N VAL A 315 12.69 -8.99 -3.16
CA VAL A 315 13.71 -8.67 -2.15
C VAL A 315 13.97 -7.17 -2.08
N LEU A 316 14.24 -6.54 -3.23
CA LEU A 316 14.54 -5.12 -3.27
C LEU A 316 13.27 -4.26 -3.24
N GLN A 317 12.21 -4.71 -3.92
CA GLN A 317 10.92 -4.03 -3.93
C GLN A 317 10.31 -3.93 -2.52
N ASP A 318 10.19 -5.04 -1.80
CA ASP A 318 9.57 -5.11 -0.47
C ASP A 318 10.41 -4.38 0.60
N SER A 319 11.75 -4.42 0.47
CA SER A 319 12.66 -3.63 1.30
C SER A 319 12.48 -2.13 1.12
N CYS A 320 12.46 -1.63 -0.13
CA CYS A 320 12.22 -0.22 -0.41
C CYS A 320 10.80 0.22 -0.02
N GLU A 321 9.80 -0.63 -0.29
CA GLU A 321 8.41 -0.40 0.11
C GLU A 321 8.28 -0.22 1.63
N THR A 322 8.83 -1.17 2.39
CA THR A 322 8.78 -1.13 3.86
C THR A 322 9.53 0.08 4.40
N ALA A 323 10.69 0.41 3.84
CA ALA A 323 11.46 1.59 4.23
C ALA A 323 10.67 2.89 4.02
N LEU A 324 10.00 3.03 2.87
CA LEU A 324 9.16 4.17 2.57
C LEU A 324 7.97 4.26 3.53
N ASN A 325 7.23 3.16 3.72
CA ASN A 325 6.07 3.12 4.61
C ASN A 325 6.45 3.51 6.05
N SER A 326 7.44 2.82 6.60
CA SER A 326 7.81 2.97 8.01
C SER A 326 8.44 4.33 8.33
N SER A 327 9.27 4.87 7.44
CA SER A 327 9.83 6.22 7.62
C SER A 327 8.76 7.30 7.55
N THR A 328 7.74 7.09 6.72
CA THR A 328 6.62 8.02 6.54
C THR A 328 5.70 8.07 7.76
N ASP A 329 5.56 6.96 8.51
CA ASP A 329 4.80 6.92 9.77
C ASP A 329 5.29 7.98 10.76
N VAL A 330 6.61 8.02 10.98
CA VAL A 330 7.25 8.98 11.88
C VAL A 330 7.20 10.38 11.28
N LEU A 331 7.49 10.50 9.98
CA LEU A 331 7.53 11.79 9.29
C LEU A 331 6.21 12.55 9.40
N PHE A 332 5.09 11.90 9.11
CA PHE A 332 3.77 12.54 9.17
C PHE A 332 3.25 12.70 10.59
N THR A 333 3.58 11.78 11.51
CA THR A 333 3.32 11.97 12.94
C THR A 333 4.05 13.23 13.46
N ALA A 334 5.34 13.36 13.17
CA ALA A 334 6.14 14.51 13.57
C ALA A 334 5.62 15.82 12.93
N ALA A 335 5.28 15.80 11.65
CA ALA A 335 4.72 16.97 10.95
C ALA A 335 3.38 17.44 11.56
N ALA A 336 2.51 16.50 11.94
CA ALA A 336 1.25 16.82 12.58
C ALA A 336 1.44 17.39 13.99
N CYS A 337 2.31 16.80 14.81
CA CYS A 337 2.60 17.30 16.16
C CYS A 337 3.20 18.71 16.12
N GLN A 338 4.22 18.92 15.29
CA GLN A 338 4.91 20.22 15.18
C GLN A 338 3.97 21.33 14.72
N ALA A 339 3.07 21.04 13.77
CA ALA A 339 2.08 22.01 13.31
C ALA A 339 1.04 22.35 14.38
N GLU A 340 0.70 21.39 15.26
CA GLU A 340 -0.20 21.65 16.37
C GLU A 340 0.47 22.46 17.48
N ASP A 341 1.71 22.15 17.83
CA ASP A 341 2.48 22.91 18.82
C ASP A 341 2.61 24.38 18.42
N GLU A 342 2.86 24.64 17.13
CA GLU A 342 2.90 26.00 16.57
C GLU A 342 1.52 26.69 16.63
N ARG A 343 0.43 25.95 16.38
CA ARG A 343 -0.93 26.47 16.51
C ARG A 343 -1.25 26.87 17.96
N LEU A 344 -0.86 26.04 18.92
CA LEU A 344 -1.06 26.30 20.34
C LEU A 344 -0.24 27.51 20.82
N ALA A 345 1.02 27.60 20.40
CA ALA A 345 1.88 28.75 20.69
C ALA A 345 1.29 30.06 20.14
N ASN A 346 0.80 30.04 18.89
CA ASN A 346 0.17 31.20 18.27
C ASN A 346 -1.14 31.62 18.95
N ASN A 347 -1.91 30.68 19.49
CA ASN A 347 -3.13 30.98 20.24
C ASN A 347 -2.81 31.59 21.61
N ALA A 348 -1.78 31.07 22.30
CA ALA A 348 -1.33 31.62 23.59
C ALA A 348 -0.78 33.04 23.47
N LEU A 349 -0.20 33.42 22.33
CA LEU A 349 0.25 34.78 22.05
C LEU A 349 -0.92 35.75 21.74
N ARG A 350 -2.12 35.24 21.44
CA ARG A 350 -3.32 36.03 21.10
C ARG A 350 -4.29 36.20 22.28
N SER A 351 -4.12 35.44 23.35
CA SER A 351 -4.90 35.49 24.60
C SER A 351 -4.22 36.36 25.65
#